data_AF-A0A840ZJ73-F1
#
_entry.id   AF-A0A840ZJ73-F1
#
_cell.length_a   1.000
_cell.length_b   1.000
_cell.length_c   1.000
_cell.angle_alpha   90.00
_cell.angle_beta   90.00
_cell.angle_gamma   90.00
#
_symmetry.space_group_name_H-M   'P 1'
#
loop_
_entity.id
_entity.type
_entity.pdbx_description
1 polymer ?
#
loop_
_entity_poly.entity_id
_entity_poly.type
_entity_poly.pdbx_seq_one_letter_code
_entity_poly.pdbx_strand_id
1 'polypeptide(L)'
;MASPAPVTEQGSEPAFHAWNPGLEPGLPRALTPLATLFRPENVALPLAEILELSDLCGLPATRLAPFRAERLAVHEVLIRVMADLSVPVGEVYADLGVNFRAMVATILRKGVAPRMAEVEAALEAVRAEAEALLAHELFVLLDEPTEPPPPRRLLGLLPPKRSLPPHQGDWQARALARLDARRDTPCEEGLEGAVRDALRTVVSAVIARQGTLIRDRALLARLALILIANREGSRRIGALIEPWMAEVVQAHGYRQLAPQSEPVVMTVKGASASGKSTIRPYQRDLAGRIGAGWTDFAVVTPDVWRKFLLDYDGLGEQRRYAGPLAGHEVEIVDAKLDRHITAKAAAGRLSHLLIDRFRFDSFSTEPDGDGTGQLLTRFGQRVYLQFMVTPPEETVERAWKRGEEFGRYKAVEDLLAHNVEAFTGMPRLFFTWALRRDRAVFFEFLDNGVPKGARPLTIAFGRNGEMTILDARALMAIERYRRIDIGARRPEEVHRGGTEPERDAAFLRAILRRLKTVRFAERDSGRVYARFERGRLAALDRTRLAAMRADPSMARALAAAGIAPRSETADLPELDETLAPENLATLGAWGPRAAAADTDTR
;
A
#
# COMPACT_ATOMS: atom_id res chain seq x y z
N MET A 1 -38.37 50.19 -33.80
CA MET A 1 -37.97 48.82 -34.20
C MET A 1 -36.78 48.44 -33.34
N ALA A 2 -36.97 47.54 -32.39
CA ALA A 2 -35.95 47.14 -31.41
C ALA A 2 -34.98 46.14 -32.05
N SER A 3 -33.67 46.31 -31.79
CA SER A 3 -32.63 45.36 -32.18
C SER A 3 -32.82 44.03 -31.43
N PRO A 4 -32.63 42.87 -32.08
CA PRO A 4 -32.68 41.59 -31.40
C PRO A 4 -31.44 41.43 -30.49
N ALA A 5 -31.69 40.95 -29.28
CA ALA A 5 -30.67 40.61 -28.29
C ALA A 5 -29.77 39.45 -28.78
N PRO A 6 -28.50 39.39 -28.36
CA PRO A 6 -27.60 38.30 -28.73
C PRO A 6 -28.08 37.01 -28.08
N VAL A 7 -28.21 35.96 -28.90
CA VAL A 7 -28.43 34.60 -28.44
C VAL A 7 -27.15 34.16 -27.71
N THR A 8 -27.23 34.07 -26.39
CA THR A 8 -26.21 33.38 -25.59
C THR A 8 -26.20 31.91 -26.00
N GLU A 9 -25.15 31.47 -26.68
CA GLU A 9 -24.80 30.07 -26.82
C GLU A 9 -24.66 29.48 -25.41
N GLN A 10 -25.70 28.77 -24.97
CA GLN A 10 -25.59 27.83 -23.87
C GLN A 10 -24.71 26.69 -24.37
N GLY A 11 -23.40 26.82 -24.16
CA GLY A 11 -22.46 25.72 -24.35
C GLY A 11 -22.97 24.52 -23.54
N SER A 12 -23.22 23.41 -24.23
CA SER A 12 -23.58 22.14 -23.58
C SER A 12 -22.54 21.81 -22.51
N GLU A 13 -22.97 21.66 -21.26
CA GLU A 13 -22.05 21.20 -20.21
C GLU A 13 -21.38 19.89 -20.65
N PRO A 14 -20.06 19.74 -20.43
CA PRO A 14 -19.38 18.51 -20.81
C PRO A 14 -20.02 17.33 -20.08
N ALA A 15 -20.35 16.27 -20.83
CA ALA A 15 -21.06 15.10 -20.32
C ALA A 15 -20.36 14.40 -19.13
N PHE A 16 -19.05 14.62 -18.97
CA PHE A 16 -18.25 14.10 -17.87
C PHE A 16 -17.34 15.20 -17.30
N HIS A 17 -17.19 15.19 -15.97
CA HIS A 17 -16.33 16.11 -15.20
C HIS A 17 -15.85 15.42 -13.92
N ALA A 18 -15.08 16.11 -13.07
CA ALA A 18 -14.45 15.51 -11.90
C ALA A 18 -15.41 14.80 -10.93
N TRP A 19 -16.60 15.37 -10.75
CA TRP A 19 -17.65 14.83 -9.88
C TRP A 19 -18.66 13.92 -10.59
N ASN A 20 -18.52 13.76 -11.91
CA ASN A 20 -19.25 12.80 -12.72
C ASN A 20 -18.32 12.22 -13.81
N PRO A 21 -17.40 11.31 -13.47
CA PRO A 21 -16.43 10.80 -14.41
C PRO A 21 -17.00 9.76 -15.39
N GLY A 22 -18.29 9.42 -15.28
CA GLY A 22 -18.89 8.32 -16.03
C GLY A 22 -18.35 6.94 -15.62
N LEU A 23 -17.98 6.81 -14.34
CA LEU A 23 -17.49 5.59 -13.73
C LEU A 23 -18.34 5.23 -12.51
N GLU A 24 -18.71 3.97 -12.42
CA GLU A 24 -19.31 3.39 -11.23
C GLU A 24 -18.21 2.76 -10.34
N PRO A 25 -18.44 2.65 -9.03
CA PRO A 25 -17.54 1.92 -8.14
C PRO A 25 -17.42 0.45 -8.57
N GLY A 26 -16.18 -0.06 -8.59
CA GLY A 26 -15.90 -1.42 -9.05
C GLY A 26 -15.92 -1.58 -10.58
N LEU A 27 -15.87 -2.83 -11.04
CA LEU A 27 -15.86 -3.14 -12.48
C LEU A 27 -17.24 -3.66 -12.91
N PRO A 28 -17.92 -3.00 -13.87
CA PRO A 28 -19.19 -3.46 -14.40
C PRO A 28 -19.08 -4.89 -14.95
N ARG A 29 -20.13 -5.71 -14.74
CA ARG A 29 -20.14 -7.13 -15.18
C ARG A 29 -19.83 -7.31 -16.66
N ALA A 30 -20.31 -6.40 -17.51
CA ALA A 30 -20.06 -6.41 -18.94
C ALA A 30 -18.57 -6.21 -19.30
N LEU A 31 -17.80 -5.58 -18.42
CA LEU A 31 -16.37 -5.32 -18.62
C LEU A 31 -15.47 -6.34 -17.93
N THR A 32 -16.00 -7.21 -17.06
CA THR A 32 -15.24 -8.28 -16.40
C THR A 32 -14.40 -9.12 -17.36
N PRO A 33 -14.89 -9.54 -18.56
CA PRO A 33 -14.07 -10.30 -19.50
C PRO A 33 -12.83 -9.55 -20.03
N LEU A 34 -12.84 -8.21 -19.98
CA LEU A 34 -11.72 -7.37 -20.42
C LEU A 34 -10.64 -7.22 -19.33
N ALA A 35 -10.94 -7.61 -18.09
CA ALA A 35 -9.97 -7.50 -17.00
C ALA A 35 -8.77 -8.41 -17.29
N THR A 36 -7.56 -7.91 -17.06
CA THR A 36 -6.34 -8.58 -17.54
C THR A 36 -6.21 -10.00 -17.04
N LEU A 37 -6.64 -10.28 -15.80
CA LEU A 37 -6.61 -11.60 -15.20
C LEU A 37 -7.60 -12.63 -15.80
N PHE A 38 -8.56 -12.21 -16.62
CA PHE A 38 -9.58 -13.09 -17.20
C PHE A 38 -9.48 -13.22 -18.72
N ARG A 39 -8.49 -12.54 -19.32
CA ARG A 39 -8.22 -12.60 -20.75
C ARG A 39 -7.61 -13.97 -21.13
N PRO A 40 -8.08 -14.63 -22.20
CA PRO A 40 -7.68 -16.00 -22.56
C PRO A 40 -6.19 -16.15 -22.89
N GLU A 41 -5.53 -15.07 -23.30
CA GLU A 41 -4.07 -15.03 -23.49
C GLU A 41 -3.27 -15.03 -22.19
N ASN A 42 -3.89 -14.71 -21.04
CA ASN A 42 -3.23 -14.61 -19.75
C ASN A 42 -3.52 -15.81 -18.85
N VAL A 43 -4.67 -16.48 -19.02
CA VAL A 43 -5.12 -17.59 -18.18
C VAL A 43 -5.52 -18.82 -18.97
N ALA A 44 -5.44 -19.99 -18.33
CA ALA A 44 -5.72 -21.28 -18.95
C ALA A 44 -7.21 -21.67 -18.96
N LEU A 45 -8.02 -21.11 -18.06
CA LEU A 45 -9.45 -21.41 -17.96
C LEU A 45 -10.32 -20.24 -18.44
N PRO A 46 -11.48 -20.50 -19.06
CA PRO A 46 -12.43 -19.46 -19.43
C PRO A 46 -13.06 -18.83 -18.18
N LEU A 47 -13.45 -17.56 -18.30
CA LEU A 47 -14.06 -16.80 -17.19
C LEU A 47 -15.27 -17.50 -16.57
N ALA A 48 -16.14 -18.10 -17.39
CA ALA A 48 -17.33 -18.81 -16.89
C ALA A 48 -16.96 -19.91 -15.89
N GLU A 49 -15.94 -20.72 -16.22
CA GLU A 49 -15.48 -21.79 -15.34
C GLU A 49 -14.78 -21.27 -14.08
N ILE A 50 -14.04 -20.17 -14.17
CA ILE A 50 -13.43 -19.52 -13.00
C ILE A 50 -14.54 -19.03 -12.04
N LEU A 51 -15.61 -18.44 -12.57
CA LEU A 51 -16.76 -17.99 -11.78
C LEU A 51 -17.49 -19.18 -11.14
N GLU A 52 -17.70 -20.28 -11.86
CA GLU A 52 -18.30 -21.50 -11.30
C GLU A 52 -17.47 -22.06 -10.13
N LEU A 53 -16.14 -22.14 -10.30
CA LEU A 53 -15.24 -22.57 -9.21
C LEU A 53 -15.31 -21.60 -8.02
N SER A 54 -15.36 -20.29 -8.27
CA SER A 54 -15.50 -19.25 -7.25
C SER A 54 -16.80 -19.40 -6.46
N ASP A 55 -17.92 -19.59 -7.15
CA ASP A 55 -19.24 -19.75 -6.53
C ASP A 55 -19.33 -21.02 -5.68
N LEU A 56 -18.69 -22.10 -6.14
CA LEU A 56 -18.66 -23.39 -5.48
C LEU A 56 -17.77 -23.39 -4.23
N CYS A 57 -16.54 -22.89 -4.31
CA CYS A 57 -15.60 -22.97 -3.19
C CYS A 57 -15.57 -21.73 -2.29
N GLY A 58 -16.14 -20.61 -2.72
CA GLY A 58 -16.16 -19.35 -1.98
C GLY A 58 -14.85 -18.56 -2.02
N LEU A 59 -13.80 -19.06 -2.68
CA LEU A 59 -12.62 -18.25 -2.99
C LEU A 59 -12.98 -17.25 -4.09
N PRO A 60 -12.46 -16.01 -4.04
CA PRO A 60 -12.75 -15.02 -5.07
C PRO A 60 -12.18 -15.47 -6.42
N ALA A 61 -12.92 -15.24 -7.51
CA ALA A 61 -12.49 -15.53 -8.89
C ALA A 61 -11.10 -14.98 -9.21
N THR A 62 -10.71 -13.84 -8.62
CA THR A 62 -9.39 -13.22 -8.78
C THR A 62 -8.23 -14.07 -8.24
N ARG A 63 -8.49 -14.99 -7.30
CA ARG A 63 -7.51 -15.98 -6.81
C ARG A 63 -7.54 -17.30 -7.58
N LEU A 64 -8.61 -17.56 -8.33
CA LEU A 64 -8.83 -18.81 -9.07
C LEU A 64 -8.50 -18.69 -10.56
N ALA A 65 -7.90 -17.58 -10.98
CA ALA A 65 -7.40 -17.36 -12.33
C ALA A 65 -6.07 -18.13 -12.53
N PRO A 66 -6.01 -19.23 -13.31
CA PRO A 66 -4.78 -20.01 -13.50
C PRO A 66 -3.93 -19.35 -14.59
N PHE A 67 -2.90 -18.62 -14.19
CA PHE A 67 -2.04 -17.91 -15.14
C PHE A 67 -1.26 -18.88 -16.02
N ARG A 68 -1.12 -18.51 -17.28
CA ARG A 68 -0.20 -19.18 -18.21
C ARG A 68 1.26 -18.86 -17.88
N ALA A 69 2.18 -19.71 -18.33
CA ALA A 69 3.61 -19.61 -18.01
C ALA A 69 4.21 -18.28 -18.50
N GLU A 70 3.81 -17.83 -19.69
CA GLU A 70 4.21 -16.58 -20.32
C GLU A 70 3.80 -15.38 -19.45
N ARG A 71 2.59 -15.42 -18.87
CA ARG A 71 2.11 -14.34 -18.00
C ARG A 71 2.81 -14.36 -16.64
N LEU A 72 3.08 -15.53 -16.09
CA LEU A 72 3.91 -15.66 -14.88
C LEU A 72 5.32 -15.10 -15.12
N ALA A 73 5.93 -15.36 -16.28
CA ALA A 73 7.24 -14.80 -16.64
C ALA A 73 7.21 -13.27 -16.71
N VAL A 74 6.14 -12.68 -17.28
CA VAL A 74 5.92 -11.23 -17.22
C VAL A 74 5.91 -10.73 -15.78
N HIS A 75 5.18 -11.40 -14.88
CA HIS A 75 5.13 -11.00 -13.47
C HIS A 75 6.52 -11.03 -12.83
N GLU A 76 7.29 -12.09 -13.08
CA GLU A 76 8.63 -12.26 -12.52
C GLU A 76 9.66 -11.26 -13.05
N VAL A 77 9.55 -10.83 -14.32
CA VAL A 77 10.38 -9.72 -14.85
C VAL A 77 9.96 -8.39 -14.24
N LEU A 78 8.65 -8.11 -14.11
CA LEU A 78 8.15 -6.86 -13.53
C LEU A 78 8.67 -6.64 -12.10
N ILE A 79 8.62 -7.68 -11.27
CA ILE A 79 9.06 -7.56 -9.87
C ILE A 79 10.59 -7.43 -9.75
N ARG A 80 11.37 -8.13 -10.59
CA ARG A 80 12.85 -8.05 -10.57
C ARG A 80 13.36 -6.72 -11.11
N VAL A 81 12.76 -6.19 -12.18
CA VAL A 81 13.12 -4.85 -12.66
C VAL A 81 12.84 -3.79 -11.59
N MET A 82 11.73 -3.92 -10.84
CA MET A 82 11.40 -2.98 -9.76
C MET A 82 12.29 -3.13 -8.52
N ALA A 83 12.65 -4.36 -8.15
CA ALA A 83 13.36 -4.65 -6.90
C ALA A 83 14.88 -4.67 -7.04
N ASP A 84 15.41 -5.03 -8.21
CA ASP A 84 16.84 -5.34 -8.41
C ASP A 84 17.56 -4.38 -9.34
N LEU A 85 16.84 -3.55 -10.11
CA LEU A 85 17.44 -2.61 -11.05
C LEU A 85 17.14 -1.15 -10.67
N SER A 86 18.10 -0.28 -10.96
CA SER A 86 17.89 1.16 -10.90
C SER A 86 17.18 1.62 -12.17
N VAL A 87 15.96 2.12 -12.04
CA VAL A 87 15.17 2.62 -13.18
C VAL A 87 15.26 4.14 -13.25
N PRO A 88 15.75 4.71 -14.36
CA PRO A 88 15.85 6.16 -14.51
C PRO A 88 14.46 6.82 -14.43
N VAL A 89 14.33 7.81 -13.54
CA VAL A 89 13.07 8.54 -13.31
C VAL A 89 12.78 9.56 -14.41
N GLY A 90 13.80 9.94 -15.21
CA GLY A 90 13.74 10.97 -16.26
C GLY A 90 13.56 12.39 -15.72
N GLU A 91 13.20 13.33 -16.60
CA GLU A 91 12.95 14.74 -16.25
C GLU A 91 11.53 14.92 -15.69
N VAL A 92 10.57 14.15 -16.23
CA VAL A 92 9.17 14.15 -15.77
C VAL A 92 8.76 12.77 -15.28
N TYR A 93 7.82 12.73 -14.34
CA TYR A 93 7.37 11.48 -13.71
C TYR A 93 6.89 10.41 -14.71
N ALA A 94 6.34 10.83 -15.86
CA ALA A 94 5.91 9.90 -16.91
C ALA A 94 7.07 9.04 -17.43
N ASP A 95 8.30 9.56 -17.40
CA ASP A 95 9.50 8.91 -17.92
C ASP A 95 9.87 7.67 -17.10
N LEU A 96 9.68 7.68 -15.78
CA LEU A 96 9.86 6.48 -14.95
C LEU A 96 9.05 5.31 -15.52
N GLY A 97 7.78 5.56 -15.85
CA GLY A 97 6.93 4.54 -16.44
C GLY A 97 7.38 4.11 -17.83
N VAL A 98 7.85 5.05 -18.66
CA VAL A 98 8.37 4.76 -20.02
C VAL A 98 9.64 3.91 -19.95
N ASN A 99 10.63 4.35 -19.16
CA ASN A 99 11.90 3.66 -18.97
C ASN A 99 11.70 2.27 -18.37
N PHE A 100 10.83 2.16 -17.36
CA PHE A 100 10.47 0.88 -16.76
C PHE A 100 9.93 -0.11 -17.81
N ARG A 101 8.94 0.32 -18.62
CA ARG A 101 8.35 -0.53 -19.66
C ARG A 101 9.37 -0.90 -20.73
N ALA A 102 10.26 0.02 -21.12
CA ALA A 102 11.30 -0.25 -22.10
C ALA A 102 12.32 -1.30 -21.61
N MET A 103 12.74 -1.21 -20.34
CA MET A 103 13.63 -2.20 -19.72
C MET A 103 12.97 -3.58 -19.67
N VAL A 104 11.74 -3.65 -19.17
CA VAL A 104 10.95 -4.91 -19.08
C VAL A 104 10.76 -5.53 -20.46
N ALA A 105 10.33 -4.75 -21.46
CA ALA A 105 10.12 -5.23 -22.83
C ALA A 105 11.41 -5.77 -23.45
N THR A 106 12.54 -5.10 -23.20
CA THR A 106 13.85 -5.55 -23.70
C THR A 106 14.26 -6.88 -23.06
N ILE A 107 14.09 -7.01 -21.75
CA ILE A 107 14.40 -8.24 -21.00
C ILE A 107 13.52 -9.40 -21.45
N LEU A 108 12.21 -9.19 -21.57
CA LEU A 108 11.30 -10.22 -22.06
C LEU A 108 11.66 -10.64 -23.48
N ARG A 109 11.87 -9.69 -24.40
CA ARG A 109 12.15 -10.00 -25.82
C ARG A 109 13.49 -10.69 -26.04
N LYS A 110 14.55 -10.27 -25.35
CA LYS A 110 15.92 -10.77 -25.59
C LYS A 110 16.32 -11.92 -24.65
N GLY A 111 15.83 -11.92 -23.41
CA GLY A 111 16.21 -12.89 -22.39
C GLY A 111 15.25 -14.08 -22.31
N VAL A 112 13.95 -13.79 -22.28
CA VAL A 112 12.91 -14.80 -21.95
C VAL A 112 12.26 -15.40 -23.19
N ALA A 113 11.80 -14.59 -24.14
CA ALA A 113 11.05 -15.05 -25.31
C ALA A 113 11.77 -16.13 -26.14
N PRO A 114 13.11 -16.08 -26.36
CA PRO A 114 13.82 -17.14 -27.08
C PRO A 114 13.80 -18.50 -26.37
N ARG A 115 13.53 -18.51 -25.05
CA ARG A 115 13.58 -19.67 -24.16
C ARG A 115 12.20 -19.97 -23.55
N MET A 116 11.12 -19.53 -24.20
CA MET A 116 9.76 -19.67 -23.63
C MET A 116 9.34 -21.13 -23.40
N ALA A 117 9.78 -22.06 -24.26
CA ALA A 117 9.51 -23.48 -24.09
C ALA A 117 10.05 -24.04 -22.74
N GLU A 118 11.18 -23.52 -22.26
CA GLU A 118 11.74 -23.91 -20.96
C GLU A 118 10.88 -23.37 -19.80
N VAL A 119 10.30 -22.18 -19.97
CA VAL A 119 9.40 -21.56 -18.98
C VAL A 119 8.09 -22.32 -18.88
N GLU A 120 7.51 -22.71 -20.02
CA GLU A 120 6.33 -23.58 -20.08
C GLU A 120 6.60 -24.93 -19.43
N ALA A 121 7.71 -25.57 -19.77
CA ALA A 121 8.13 -26.84 -19.16
C ALA A 121 8.31 -26.72 -17.64
N ALA A 122 8.87 -25.61 -17.15
CA ALA A 122 9.02 -25.39 -15.71
C ALA A 122 7.67 -25.28 -14.98
N LEU A 123 6.66 -24.65 -15.59
CA LEU A 123 5.32 -24.60 -15.00
C LEU A 123 4.67 -25.98 -14.97
N GLU A 124 4.77 -26.73 -16.08
CA GLU A 124 4.19 -28.08 -16.17
C GLU A 124 4.87 -29.06 -15.19
N ALA A 125 6.19 -28.95 -14.99
CA ALA A 125 6.90 -29.71 -13.96
C ALA A 125 6.34 -29.42 -12.55
N VAL A 126 6.12 -28.15 -12.21
CA VAL A 126 5.49 -27.77 -10.92
C VAL A 126 4.10 -28.37 -10.78
N ARG A 127 3.30 -28.37 -11.85
CA ARG A 127 1.94 -28.94 -11.82
C ARG A 127 1.98 -30.44 -11.58
N ALA A 128 2.84 -31.18 -12.30
CA ALA A 128 2.98 -32.63 -12.15
C ALA A 128 3.46 -33.01 -10.74
N GLU A 129 4.46 -32.33 -10.21
CA GLU A 129 4.94 -32.56 -8.83
C GLU A 129 3.86 -32.22 -7.80
N ALA A 130 3.14 -31.11 -7.98
CA ALA A 130 2.07 -30.69 -7.08
C ALA A 130 0.89 -31.68 -7.08
N GLU A 131 0.49 -32.20 -8.24
CA GLU A 131 -0.57 -33.20 -8.37
C GLU A 131 -0.24 -34.48 -7.61
N ALA A 132 1.00 -34.96 -7.72
CA ALA A 132 1.46 -36.14 -6.99
C ALA A 132 1.38 -35.93 -5.45
N LEU A 133 1.83 -34.78 -4.97
CA LEU A 133 1.76 -34.43 -3.55
C LEU A 133 0.31 -34.22 -3.07
N LEU A 134 -0.52 -33.55 -3.86
CA LEU A 134 -1.93 -33.34 -3.56
C LEU A 134 -2.70 -34.66 -3.48
N ALA A 135 -2.42 -35.61 -4.38
CA ALA A 135 -3.06 -36.92 -4.35
C ALA A 135 -2.76 -37.66 -3.03
N HIS A 136 -1.50 -37.60 -2.58
CA HIS A 136 -1.10 -38.16 -1.29
C HIS A 136 -1.77 -37.44 -0.11
N GLU A 137 -1.65 -36.11 -0.06
CA GLU A 137 -2.17 -35.31 1.06
C GLU A 137 -3.69 -35.38 1.16
N LEU A 138 -4.42 -35.42 0.05
CA LEU A 138 -5.89 -35.55 0.05
C LEU A 138 -6.35 -36.95 0.47
N PHE A 139 -5.61 -38.00 0.11
CA PHE A 139 -5.87 -39.35 0.61
C PHE A 139 -5.71 -39.39 2.13
N VAL A 140 -4.62 -38.81 2.63
CA VAL A 140 -4.35 -38.68 4.06
C VAL A 140 -5.42 -37.84 4.78
N LEU A 141 -5.84 -36.73 4.18
CA LEU A 141 -6.79 -35.79 4.79
C LEU A 141 -8.21 -36.35 4.88
N LEU A 142 -8.66 -37.09 3.86
CA LEU A 142 -10.05 -37.52 3.75
C LEU A 142 -10.27 -38.97 4.20
N ASP A 143 -9.27 -39.85 4.07
CA ASP A 143 -9.49 -41.29 4.12
C ASP A 143 -8.67 -42.01 5.20
N GLU A 144 -7.61 -41.41 5.73
CA GLU A 144 -6.86 -42.01 6.83
C GLU A 144 -7.70 -41.98 8.12
N PRO A 145 -7.99 -43.14 8.75
CA PRO A 145 -8.66 -43.18 10.04
C PRO A 145 -7.75 -42.53 11.09
N THR A 146 -8.12 -41.37 11.61
CA THR A 146 -7.42 -40.80 12.76
C THR A 146 -7.72 -41.66 13.98
N GLU A 147 -6.72 -42.39 14.51
CA GLU A 147 -6.85 -43.07 15.80
C GLU A 147 -7.26 -42.04 16.87
N PRO A 148 -8.31 -42.32 17.67
CA PRO A 148 -8.63 -41.45 18.80
C PRO A 148 -7.42 -41.44 19.75
N PRO A 149 -7.07 -40.29 20.36
CA PRO A 149 -6.01 -40.26 21.35
C PRO A 149 -6.30 -41.33 22.41
N PRO A 150 -5.30 -42.14 22.81
CA PRO A 150 -5.53 -43.22 23.75
C PRO A 150 -6.19 -42.64 25.01
N PRO A 151 -7.28 -43.25 25.51
CA PRO A 151 -7.93 -42.73 26.70
C PRO A 151 -6.90 -42.69 27.82
N ARG A 152 -6.63 -41.50 28.37
CA ARG A 152 -5.80 -41.35 29.56
C ARG A 152 -6.49 -42.11 30.70
N ARG A 153 -6.07 -43.36 30.92
CA ARG A 153 -6.48 -44.17 32.07
C ARG A 153 -5.78 -43.64 33.30
N LEU A 154 -6.39 -42.68 33.97
CA LEU A 154 -6.22 -42.54 35.41
C LEU A 154 -7.09 -43.60 36.08
N LEU A 155 -6.50 -44.39 36.98
CA LEU A 155 -7.14 -45.48 37.73
C LEU A 155 -8.60 -45.16 38.12
N GLY A 156 -9.56 -46.00 37.70
CA GLY A 156 -10.93 -45.95 38.21
C GLY A 156 -11.93 -46.80 37.43
N LEU A 157 -12.59 -47.73 38.14
CA LEU A 157 -13.62 -48.66 37.66
C LEU A 157 -14.94 -47.96 37.25
N LEU A 158 -15.06 -47.52 35.99
CA LEU A 158 -16.36 -47.15 35.40
C LEU A 158 -16.51 -47.76 34.00
N PRO A 159 -17.73 -48.21 33.62
CA PRO A 159 -17.96 -48.87 32.33
C PRO A 159 -17.78 -47.87 31.18
N PRO A 160 -17.37 -48.32 29.99
CA PRO A 160 -17.15 -47.43 28.87
C PRO A 160 -18.48 -46.80 28.48
N LYS A 161 -18.57 -45.46 28.57
CA LYS A 161 -19.65 -44.72 27.90
C LYS A 161 -19.55 -45.04 26.41
N ARG A 162 -20.62 -45.58 25.82
CA ARG A 162 -20.80 -45.62 24.36
C ARG A 162 -20.55 -44.20 23.85
N SER A 163 -19.44 -44.01 23.15
CA SER A 163 -19.17 -42.78 22.43
C SER A 163 -20.29 -42.66 21.38
N LEU A 164 -21.14 -41.65 21.54
CA LEU A 164 -22.00 -41.19 20.47
C LEU A 164 -21.12 -40.97 19.22
N PRO A 165 -21.61 -41.29 18.00
CA PRO A 165 -20.86 -40.97 16.80
C PRO A 165 -20.51 -39.48 16.83
N PRO A 166 -19.26 -39.12 16.49
CA PRO A 166 -18.81 -37.76 16.58
C PRO A 166 -19.74 -36.85 15.77
N HIS A 167 -20.10 -35.71 16.35
CA HIS A 167 -20.91 -34.69 15.68
C HIS A 167 -20.29 -34.39 14.32
N GLN A 168 -21.10 -34.11 13.29
CA GLN A 168 -20.62 -33.75 11.95
C GLN A 168 -19.64 -32.56 11.91
N GLY A 169 -19.36 -31.86 13.01
CA GLY A 169 -18.32 -30.82 13.11
C GLY A 169 -16.93 -31.32 13.55
N ASP A 170 -16.78 -32.58 13.95
CA ASP A 170 -15.54 -33.09 14.56
C ASP A 170 -14.50 -33.48 13.50
N TRP A 171 -14.89 -34.01 12.34
CA TRP A 171 -13.92 -34.46 11.32
C TRP A 171 -13.34 -33.32 10.47
N GLN A 172 -14.12 -32.28 10.14
CA GLN A 172 -13.64 -31.10 9.42
C GLN A 172 -12.75 -30.26 10.33
N ALA A 173 -13.09 -30.14 11.62
CA ALA A 173 -12.21 -29.52 12.61
C ALA A 173 -10.89 -30.28 12.73
N ARG A 174 -10.92 -31.63 12.72
CA ARG A 174 -9.70 -32.45 12.65
C ARG A 174 -8.91 -32.27 11.35
N ALA A 175 -9.58 -32.18 10.20
CA ALA A 175 -8.93 -31.95 8.91
C ALA A 175 -8.18 -30.60 8.90
N LEU A 176 -8.82 -29.54 9.38
CA LEU A 176 -8.18 -28.24 9.58
C LEU A 176 -7.04 -28.33 10.61
N ALA A 177 -7.28 -28.94 11.77
CA ALA A 177 -6.24 -29.10 12.80
C ALA A 177 -5.02 -29.88 12.29
N ARG A 178 -5.18 -30.85 11.39
CA ARG A 178 -4.08 -31.59 10.76
C ARG A 178 -3.24 -30.71 9.83
N LEU A 179 -3.90 -29.86 9.04
CA LEU A 179 -3.24 -28.87 8.20
C LEU A 179 -2.53 -27.79 9.05
N ASP A 180 -3.08 -27.49 10.23
CA ASP A 180 -2.56 -26.48 11.17
C ASP A 180 -1.37 -26.99 11.99
N ALA A 181 -1.44 -28.22 12.52
CA ALA A 181 -0.39 -28.81 13.36
C ALA A 181 0.94 -29.00 12.62
N ARG A 182 0.90 -29.10 11.29
CA ARG A 182 2.09 -29.19 10.43
C ARG A 182 2.71 -27.81 10.11
N ARG A 183 2.14 -26.71 10.61
CA ARG A 183 2.62 -25.34 10.40
C ARG A 183 3.63 -24.87 11.46
N ASP A 184 3.65 -25.52 12.63
CA ASP A 184 4.56 -25.22 13.74
C ASP A 184 6.00 -25.75 13.50
N THR A 185 6.24 -26.42 12.37
CA THR A 185 7.60 -26.81 11.94
C THR A 185 8.20 -25.66 11.13
N PRO A 186 9.34 -25.07 11.54
CA PRO A 186 9.92 -23.94 10.81
C PRO A 186 10.39 -24.36 9.42
N CYS A 187 9.88 -23.67 8.41
CA CYS A 187 10.35 -23.65 7.02
C CYS A 187 10.24 -24.96 6.23
N GLU A 188 9.18 -25.08 5.44
CA GLU A 188 9.29 -25.69 4.11
C GLU A 188 9.10 -24.57 3.08
N GLU A 189 10.10 -23.72 2.90
CA GLU A 189 10.22 -22.94 1.67
C GLU A 189 10.32 -23.94 0.50
N GLY A 190 9.21 -24.15 -0.19
CA GLY A 190 9.14 -25.14 -1.25
C GLY A 190 7.72 -25.56 -1.59
N LEU A 191 7.63 -26.59 -2.42
CA LEU A 191 6.38 -27.08 -2.96
C LEU A 191 5.46 -27.68 -1.88
N GLU A 192 6.00 -28.41 -0.91
CA GLU A 192 5.22 -29.04 0.17
C GLU A 192 4.50 -28.00 1.05
N GLY A 193 5.20 -26.93 1.44
CA GLY A 193 4.59 -25.79 2.14
C GLY A 193 3.51 -25.10 1.31
N ALA A 194 3.74 -24.94 0.00
CA ALA A 194 2.73 -24.38 -0.92
C ALA A 194 1.49 -25.26 -1.04
N VAL A 195 1.66 -26.59 -1.11
CA VAL A 195 0.57 -27.59 -1.13
C VAL A 195 -0.26 -27.49 0.15
N ARG A 196 0.39 -27.48 1.31
CA ARG A 196 -0.27 -27.38 2.63
C ARG A 196 -1.07 -26.09 2.76
N ASP A 197 -0.47 -24.94 2.44
CA ASP A 197 -1.14 -23.64 2.50
C ASP A 197 -2.34 -23.57 1.55
N ALA A 198 -2.20 -24.11 0.33
CA ALA A 198 -3.27 -24.15 -0.65
C ALA A 198 -4.43 -25.03 -0.19
N LEU A 199 -4.14 -26.25 0.31
CA LEU A 199 -5.16 -27.14 0.87
C LEU A 199 -5.89 -26.50 2.05
N ARG A 200 -5.17 -25.91 3.01
CA ARG A 200 -5.79 -25.21 4.15
C ARG A 200 -6.72 -24.09 3.68
N THR A 201 -6.28 -23.31 2.70
CA THR A 201 -7.06 -22.19 2.13
C THR A 201 -8.32 -22.70 1.44
N VAL A 202 -8.20 -23.70 0.57
CA VAL A 202 -9.32 -24.29 -0.17
C VAL A 202 -10.32 -24.96 0.78
N VAL A 203 -9.86 -25.81 1.68
CA VAL A 203 -10.71 -26.53 2.65
C VAL A 203 -11.48 -25.53 3.52
N SER A 204 -10.79 -24.51 4.05
CA SER A 204 -11.41 -23.47 4.87
C SER A 204 -12.47 -22.69 4.10
N ALA A 205 -12.19 -22.31 2.85
CA ALA A 205 -13.12 -21.59 1.99
C ALA A 205 -14.35 -22.43 1.64
N VAL A 206 -14.15 -23.70 1.26
CA VAL A 206 -15.23 -24.64 0.93
C VAL A 206 -16.15 -24.84 2.14
N ILE A 207 -15.59 -25.07 3.33
CA ILE A 207 -16.39 -25.21 4.56
C ILE A 207 -17.17 -23.93 4.85
N ALA A 208 -16.53 -22.76 4.74
CA ALA A 208 -17.20 -21.48 4.97
C ALA A 208 -18.34 -21.21 3.98
N ARG A 209 -18.18 -21.65 2.72
CA ARG A 209 -19.15 -21.44 1.64
C ARG A 209 -20.31 -22.44 1.67
N GLN A 210 -20.00 -23.72 1.89
CA GLN A 210 -20.95 -24.83 1.76
C GLN A 210 -21.49 -25.33 3.10
N GLY A 211 -20.95 -24.84 4.22
CA GLY A 211 -21.25 -25.34 5.57
C GLY A 211 -20.65 -26.72 5.87
N THR A 212 -19.99 -27.34 4.89
CA THR A 212 -19.34 -28.65 5.03
C THR A 212 -18.19 -28.81 4.04
N LEU A 213 -17.26 -29.72 4.31
CA LEU A 213 -16.18 -30.06 3.40
C LEU A 213 -16.67 -31.08 2.36
N ILE A 214 -16.65 -30.69 1.10
CA ILE A 214 -16.94 -31.57 -0.05
C ILE A 214 -15.84 -32.64 -0.12
N ARG A 215 -16.21 -33.92 -0.21
CA ARG A 215 -15.28 -35.06 -0.30
C ARG A 215 -14.87 -35.42 -1.74
N ASP A 216 -14.88 -34.44 -2.63
CA ASP A 216 -14.44 -34.60 -4.01
C ASP A 216 -12.95 -34.27 -4.10
N ARG A 217 -12.11 -35.33 -4.16
CA ARG A 217 -10.66 -35.19 -4.27
C ARG A 217 -10.24 -34.46 -5.53
N ALA A 218 -10.92 -34.70 -6.66
CA ALA A 218 -10.56 -34.08 -7.93
C ALA A 218 -10.83 -32.57 -7.89
N LEU A 219 -11.98 -32.17 -7.34
CA LEU A 219 -12.30 -30.75 -7.15
C LEU A 219 -11.31 -30.05 -6.20
N LEU A 220 -11.04 -30.64 -5.04
CA LEU A 220 -10.11 -30.06 -4.06
C LEU A 220 -8.69 -29.96 -4.62
N ALA A 221 -8.22 -31.00 -5.31
CA ALA A 221 -6.92 -31.00 -5.99
C ALA A 221 -6.88 -29.91 -7.06
N ARG A 222 -7.92 -29.79 -7.89
CA ARG A 222 -8.01 -28.77 -8.93
C ARG A 222 -7.92 -27.36 -8.38
N LEU A 223 -8.68 -27.05 -7.33
CA LEU A 223 -8.66 -25.73 -6.68
C LEU A 223 -7.29 -25.43 -6.06
N ALA A 224 -6.69 -26.40 -5.36
CA ALA A 224 -5.39 -26.24 -4.73
C ALA A 224 -4.27 -26.08 -5.77
N LEU A 225 -4.33 -26.85 -6.86
CA LEU A 225 -3.36 -26.79 -7.96
C LEU A 225 -3.28 -25.41 -8.59
N ILE A 226 -4.42 -24.71 -8.75
CA ILE A 226 -4.43 -23.32 -9.26
C ILE A 226 -3.61 -22.40 -8.35
N LEU A 227 -3.81 -22.49 -7.03
CA LEU A 227 -3.09 -21.66 -6.05
C LEU A 227 -1.59 -22.00 -6.03
N ILE A 228 -1.25 -23.29 -6.11
CA ILE A 228 0.14 -23.78 -6.09
C ILE A 228 0.86 -23.35 -7.37
N ALA A 229 0.28 -23.61 -8.54
CA ALA A 229 0.88 -23.24 -9.83
C ALA A 229 1.14 -21.73 -9.92
N ASN A 230 0.19 -20.90 -9.48
CA ASN A 230 0.36 -19.45 -9.45
C ASN A 230 1.43 -18.95 -8.47
N ARG A 231 1.66 -19.66 -7.35
CA ARG A 231 2.63 -19.28 -6.32
C ARG A 231 4.00 -19.86 -6.58
N GLU A 232 4.09 -21.19 -6.61
CA GLU A 232 5.32 -21.95 -6.76
C GLU A 232 5.82 -21.96 -8.21
N GLY A 233 4.91 -22.05 -9.19
CA GLY A 233 5.28 -21.91 -10.60
C GLY A 233 5.92 -20.56 -10.89
N SER A 234 5.34 -19.47 -10.36
CA SER A 234 5.95 -18.14 -10.43
C SER A 234 7.35 -18.10 -9.81
N ARG A 235 7.54 -18.71 -8.63
CA ARG A 235 8.84 -18.74 -7.94
C ARG A 235 9.90 -19.48 -8.76
N ARG A 236 9.57 -20.68 -9.28
CA ARG A 236 10.51 -21.48 -10.08
C ARG A 236 10.82 -20.84 -11.43
N ILE A 237 9.82 -20.27 -12.10
CA ILE A 237 10.03 -19.47 -13.33
C ILE A 237 10.95 -18.29 -13.02
N GLY A 238 10.72 -17.59 -11.91
CA GLY A 238 11.57 -16.47 -11.50
C GLY A 238 13.04 -16.86 -11.32
N ALA A 239 13.31 -18.01 -10.68
CA ALA A 239 14.65 -18.54 -10.53
C ALA A 239 15.27 -18.98 -11.87
N LEU A 240 14.46 -19.57 -12.76
CA LEU A 240 14.89 -19.99 -14.09
C LEU A 240 15.32 -18.81 -14.97
N ILE A 241 14.53 -17.72 -14.97
CA ILE A 241 14.80 -16.57 -15.85
C ILE A 241 15.90 -15.64 -15.30
N GLU A 242 16.23 -15.72 -14.02
CA GLU A 242 17.21 -14.84 -13.35
C GLU A 242 18.57 -14.76 -14.09
N PRO A 243 19.24 -15.87 -14.47
CA PRO A 243 20.47 -15.81 -15.25
C PRO A 243 20.28 -15.15 -16.63
N TRP A 244 19.15 -15.41 -17.30
CA TRP A 244 18.86 -14.83 -18.62
C TRP A 244 18.62 -13.32 -18.54
N MET A 245 17.99 -12.87 -17.46
CA MET A 245 17.85 -11.45 -17.15
C MET A 245 19.21 -10.81 -16.90
N ALA A 246 20.08 -11.47 -16.15
CA ALA A 246 21.43 -10.96 -15.84
C ALA A 246 22.26 -10.75 -17.12
N GLU A 247 22.21 -11.67 -18.09
CA GLU A 247 22.85 -11.52 -19.40
C GLU A 247 22.37 -10.26 -20.13
N VAL A 248 21.06 -10.03 -20.19
CA VAL A 248 20.47 -8.86 -20.86
C VAL A 248 20.84 -7.57 -20.13
N VAL A 249 20.77 -7.59 -18.79
CA VAL A 249 21.13 -6.47 -17.91
C VAL A 249 22.57 -6.03 -18.14
N GLN A 250 23.52 -6.97 -18.19
CA GLN A 250 24.92 -6.69 -18.50
C GLN A 250 25.07 -6.14 -19.92
N ALA A 251 24.46 -6.78 -20.91
CA ALA A 251 24.58 -6.37 -22.32
C ALA A 251 24.03 -4.96 -22.61
N HIS A 252 23.09 -4.46 -21.81
CA HIS A 252 22.49 -3.12 -21.98
C HIS A 252 23.01 -2.10 -20.96
N GLY A 253 23.96 -2.49 -20.11
CA GLY A 253 24.50 -1.62 -19.06
C GLY A 253 23.46 -1.17 -18.04
N TYR A 254 22.41 -1.96 -17.80
CA TYR A 254 21.42 -1.64 -16.77
C TYR A 254 22.07 -1.76 -15.38
N ARG A 255 21.88 -0.75 -14.54
CA ARG A 255 22.47 -0.72 -13.20
C ARG A 255 21.73 -1.66 -12.26
N GLN A 256 22.42 -2.67 -11.76
CA GLN A 256 21.94 -3.50 -10.66
C GLN A 256 22.06 -2.73 -9.33
N LEU A 257 21.08 -2.91 -8.45
CA LEU A 257 21.05 -2.31 -7.13
C LEU A 257 21.94 -3.11 -6.17
N ALA A 258 22.91 -2.42 -5.57
CA ALA A 258 23.84 -3.03 -4.63
C ALA A 258 23.17 -3.27 -3.25
N PRO A 259 23.52 -4.39 -2.58
CA PRO A 259 23.18 -4.60 -1.17
C PRO A 259 23.67 -3.45 -0.28
N GLN A 260 22.88 -3.11 0.73
CA GLN A 260 23.16 -2.03 1.68
C GLN A 260 23.26 -2.62 3.08
N SER A 261 24.35 -2.31 3.79
CA SER A 261 24.54 -2.72 5.19
C SER A 261 23.53 -2.03 6.10
N GLU A 262 23.21 -0.77 5.83
CA GLU A 262 22.18 0.02 6.52
C GLU A 262 21.10 0.50 5.52
N PRO A 263 20.11 -0.35 5.18
CA PRO A 263 19.06 0.04 4.25
C PRO A 263 18.26 1.25 4.75
N VAL A 264 18.27 2.31 3.94
CA VAL A 264 17.35 3.44 4.07
C VAL A 264 16.04 3.09 3.38
N VAL A 265 14.92 3.30 4.08
CA VAL A 265 13.58 3.19 3.51
C VAL A 265 12.88 4.52 3.58
N MET A 266 12.49 5.05 2.43
CA MET A 266 11.59 6.20 2.30
C MET A 266 10.22 5.69 1.88
N THR A 267 9.16 6.12 2.55
CA THR A 267 7.79 5.78 2.15
C THR A 267 6.90 6.99 2.18
N VAL A 268 6.09 7.12 1.13
CA VAL A 268 5.04 8.12 1.04
C VAL A 268 3.69 7.46 1.23
N LYS A 269 2.87 8.06 2.11
CA LYS A 269 1.53 7.62 2.46
C LYS A 269 0.55 8.77 2.24
N GLY A 270 -0.57 8.48 1.62
CA GLY A 270 -1.55 9.50 1.20
C GLY A 270 -2.63 8.88 0.33
N ALA A 271 -3.80 9.49 0.33
CA ALA A 271 -4.93 9.06 -0.48
C ALA A 271 -4.59 9.06 -1.99
N SER A 272 -5.45 8.45 -2.80
CA SER A 272 -5.35 8.57 -4.26
C SER A 272 -5.35 10.05 -4.66
N ALA A 273 -4.52 10.43 -5.64
CA ALA A 273 -4.38 11.81 -6.11
C ALA A 273 -3.94 12.88 -5.08
N SER A 274 -3.43 12.48 -3.90
CA SER A 274 -2.88 13.41 -2.89
C SER A 274 -1.51 14.03 -3.25
N GLY A 275 -0.97 13.76 -4.44
CA GLY A 275 0.34 14.25 -4.89
C GLY A 275 1.56 13.51 -4.35
N LYS A 276 1.44 12.22 -4.00
CA LYS A 276 2.59 11.40 -3.54
C LYS A 276 3.80 11.43 -4.49
N SER A 277 3.56 11.50 -5.79
CA SER A 277 4.63 11.51 -6.79
C SER A 277 5.23 12.90 -7.01
N THR A 278 4.57 13.99 -6.59
CA THR A 278 5.09 15.36 -6.76
C THR A 278 6.23 15.69 -5.79
N ILE A 279 6.38 14.91 -4.71
CA ILE A 279 7.47 15.09 -3.74
C ILE A 279 8.76 14.35 -4.09
N ARG A 280 8.79 13.62 -5.21
CA ARG A 280 9.93 12.80 -5.62
C ARG A 280 11.23 13.59 -5.81
N PRO A 281 11.24 14.81 -6.40
CA PRO A 281 12.44 15.64 -6.43
C PRO A 281 12.98 15.94 -5.03
N TYR A 282 12.11 16.25 -4.06
CA TYR A 282 12.52 16.52 -2.69
C TYR A 282 13.03 15.25 -1.97
N GLN A 283 12.48 14.07 -2.29
CA GLN A 283 13.00 12.79 -1.79
C GLN A 283 14.41 12.50 -2.34
N ARG A 284 14.67 12.84 -3.61
CA ARG A 284 16.01 12.76 -4.20
C ARG A 284 16.99 13.69 -3.50
N ASP A 285 16.59 14.94 -3.25
CA ASP A 285 17.44 15.90 -2.53
C ASP A 285 17.68 15.46 -1.08
N LEU A 286 16.67 14.88 -0.43
CA LEU A 286 16.81 14.26 0.88
C LEU A 286 17.81 13.11 0.85
N ALA A 287 17.75 12.22 -0.14
CA ALA A 287 18.71 11.12 -0.30
C ALA A 287 20.15 11.66 -0.32
N GLY A 288 20.41 12.71 -1.11
CA GLY A 288 21.70 13.39 -1.13
C GLY A 288 22.12 13.94 0.24
N ARG A 289 21.24 14.66 0.93
CA ARG A 289 21.52 15.23 2.27
C ARG A 289 21.82 14.17 3.34
N ILE A 290 21.26 12.97 3.21
CA ILE A 290 21.48 11.89 4.18
C ILE A 290 22.64 10.96 3.81
N GLY A 291 23.36 11.26 2.72
CA GLY A 291 24.48 10.48 2.22
C GLY A 291 24.09 9.20 1.46
N ALA A 292 22.84 9.10 0.99
CA ALA A 292 22.35 7.95 0.23
C ALA A 292 22.33 8.25 -1.28
N GLY A 293 22.91 7.37 -2.09
CA GLY A 293 22.86 7.49 -3.55
C GLY A 293 21.45 7.25 -4.08
N TRP A 294 20.87 8.21 -4.80
CA TRP A 294 19.52 8.07 -5.37
C TRP A 294 19.39 6.84 -6.27
N THR A 295 20.43 6.55 -7.03
CA THR A 295 20.51 5.40 -7.94
C THR A 295 20.56 4.05 -7.22
N ASP A 296 20.74 4.02 -5.90
CA ASP A 296 20.78 2.81 -5.07
C ASP A 296 19.41 2.49 -4.43
N PHE A 297 18.37 3.29 -4.74
CA PHE A 297 17.00 3.03 -4.34
C PHE A 297 16.25 2.17 -5.36
N ALA A 298 15.66 1.07 -4.88
CA ALA A 298 14.55 0.41 -5.57
C ALA A 298 13.30 1.29 -5.45
N VAL A 299 12.80 1.80 -6.57
CA VAL A 299 11.58 2.62 -6.60
C VAL A 299 10.36 1.73 -6.73
N VAL A 300 9.79 1.36 -5.59
CA VAL A 300 8.61 0.49 -5.48
C VAL A 300 7.35 1.30 -5.76
N THR A 301 6.83 1.20 -6.99
CA THR A 301 5.61 1.88 -7.45
C THR A 301 4.77 0.99 -8.40
N PRO A 302 3.98 0.04 -7.87
CA PRO A 302 3.21 -0.94 -8.64
C PRO A 302 2.30 -0.36 -9.73
N ASP A 303 1.86 0.89 -9.58
CA ASP A 303 1.00 1.59 -10.54
C ASP A 303 1.61 1.69 -11.94
N VAL A 304 2.95 1.63 -12.08
CA VAL A 304 3.64 1.66 -13.38
C VAL A 304 3.40 0.40 -14.21
N TRP A 305 3.04 -0.72 -13.59
CA TRP A 305 2.78 -1.98 -14.28
C TRP A 305 1.50 -1.94 -15.12
N ARG A 306 0.51 -1.10 -14.77
CA ARG A 306 -0.81 -1.09 -15.43
C ARG A 306 -0.73 -0.93 -16.95
N LYS A 307 0.06 0.03 -17.43
CA LYS A 307 0.27 0.27 -18.88
C LYS A 307 1.16 -0.76 -19.56
N PHE A 308 1.81 -1.64 -18.78
CA PHE A 308 2.50 -2.80 -19.31
C PHE A 308 1.56 -4.01 -19.42
N LEU A 309 0.72 -4.20 -18.40
CA LEU A 309 -0.21 -5.33 -18.30
C LEU A 309 -1.43 -5.19 -19.21
N LEU A 310 -1.82 -3.96 -19.55
CA LEU A 310 -2.99 -3.64 -20.36
C LEU A 310 -2.64 -2.53 -21.37
N ASP A 311 -2.98 -2.77 -22.63
CA ASP A 311 -2.98 -1.72 -23.65
C ASP A 311 -4.18 -0.79 -23.43
N TYR A 312 -3.89 0.48 -23.12
CA TYR A 312 -4.92 1.49 -22.84
C TYR A 312 -5.56 2.02 -24.12
N ASP A 313 -4.84 2.01 -25.23
CA ASP A 313 -5.30 2.63 -26.47
C ASP A 313 -6.25 1.68 -27.22
N GLY A 314 -6.05 0.36 -27.07
CA GLY A 314 -6.96 -0.67 -27.58
C GLY A 314 -8.32 -0.78 -26.86
N LEU A 315 -8.59 -0.01 -25.80
CA LEU A 315 -9.85 -0.12 -25.02
C LEU A 315 -11.04 0.65 -25.60
N GLY A 316 -10.82 1.53 -26.58
CA GLY A 316 -11.89 2.35 -27.18
C GLY A 316 -12.70 3.13 -26.13
N GLU A 317 -14.03 3.01 -26.18
CA GLU A 317 -14.95 3.70 -25.26
C GLU A 317 -14.74 3.32 -23.78
N GLN A 318 -14.16 2.15 -23.51
CA GLN A 318 -13.97 1.64 -22.16
C GLN A 318 -12.67 2.12 -21.50
N ARG A 319 -11.92 3.03 -22.15
CA ARG A 319 -10.64 3.55 -21.67
C ARG A 319 -10.69 4.10 -20.24
N ARG A 320 -11.83 4.66 -19.79
CA ARG A 320 -11.97 5.15 -18.41
C ARG A 320 -11.87 4.03 -17.36
N TYR A 321 -12.16 2.78 -17.72
CA TYR A 321 -12.02 1.60 -16.85
C TYR A 321 -10.62 0.95 -16.89
N ALA A 322 -9.65 1.52 -17.62
CA ALA A 322 -8.31 0.94 -17.75
C ALA A 322 -7.59 0.71 -16.40
N GLY A 323 -7.86 1.56 -15.40
CA GLY A 323 -7.39 1.37 -14.04
C GLY A 323 -7.96 0.08 -13.41
N PRO A 324 -9.29 0.01 -13.16
CA PRO A 324 -9.95 -1.18 -12.63
C PRO A 324 -9.65 -2.48 -13.38
N LEU A 325 -9.57 -2.45 -14.72
CA LEU A 325 -9.33 -3.63 -15.55
C LEU A 325 -8.00 -4.34 -15.27
N ALA A 326 -6.96 -3.62 -14.84
CA ALA A 326 -5.68 -4.19 -14.44
C ALA A 326 -5.49 -4.27 -12.91
N GLY A 327 -6.49 -3.87 -12.12
CA GLY A 327 -6.38 -3.68 -10.67
C GLY A 327 -5.97 -4.95 -9.92
N HIS A 328 -6.77 -6.01 -10.03
CA HIS A 328 -6.52 -7.25 -9.29
C HIS A 328 -5.22 -7.94 -9.69
N GLU A 329 -4.81 -7.83 -10.95
CA GLU A 329 -3.54 -8.40 -11.37
C GLU A 329 -2.35 -7.62 -10.79
N VAL A 330 -2.42 -6.29 -10.73
CA VAL A 330 -1.40 -5.47 -10.05
C VAL A 330 -1.27 -5.87 -8.58
N GLU A 331 -2.37 -6.16 -7.89
CA GLU A 331 -2.34 -6.66 -6.50
C GLU A 331 -1.62 -8.01 -6.39
N ILE A 332 -1.86 -8.92 -7.33
CA ILE A 332 -1.19 -10.23 -7.39
C ILE A 332 0.32 -10.05 -7.63
N VAL A 333 0.71 -9.16 -8.54
CA VAL A 333 2.13 -8.87 -8.83
C VAL A 333 2.80 -8.17 -7.64
N ASP A 334 2.11 -7.28 -6.92
CA ASP A 334 2.65 -6.60 -5.73
C ASP A 334 2.87 -7.59 -4.56
N ALA A 335 1.98 -8.57 -4.41
CA ALA A 335 2.18 -9.65 -3.45
C ALA A 335 3.39 -10.53 -3.81
N LYS A 336 3.68 -10.73 -5.11
CA LYS A 336 4.92 -11.41 -5.56
C LYS A 336 6.15 -10.56 -5.26
N LEU A 337 6.08 -9.25 -5.50
CA LEU A 337 7.16 -8.30 -5.18
C LEU A 337 7.52 -8.34 -3.70
N ASP A 338 6.53 -8.36 -2.81
CA ASP A 338 6.77 -8.43 -1.36
C ASP A 338 7.50 -9.71 -0.95
N ARG A 339 7.14 -10.86 -1.54
CA ARG A 339 7.85 -12.13 -1.31
C ARG A 339 9.29 -12.06 -1.80
N HIS A 340 9.51 -11.52 -3.01
CA HIS A 340 10.84 -11.34 -3.58
C HIS A 340 11.73 -10.44 -2.72
N ILE A 341 11.23 -9.29 -2.29
CA ILE A 341 11.98 -8.37 -1.42
C ILE A 341 12.24 -9.01 -0.04
N THR A 342 11.29 -9.78 0.49
CA THR A 342 11.47 -10.52 1.75
C THR A 342 12.59 -11.55 1.63
N ALA A 343 12.61 -12.35 0.57
CA ALA A 343 13.69 -13.30 0.30
C ALA A 343 15.03 -12.60 0.05
N LYS A 344 15.03 -11.47 -0.67
CA LYS A 344 16.21 -10.63 -0.89
C LYS A 344 16.78 -10.09 0.44
N ALA A 345 15.91 -9.66 1.35
CA ALA A 345 16.31 -9.19 2.68
C ALA A 345 16.89 -10.33 3.54
N ALA A 346 16.24 -11.50 3.55
CA ALA A 346 16.74 -12.69 4.26
C ALA A 346 18.13 -13.13 3.77
N ALA A 347 18.40 -12.95 2.48
CA ALA A 347 19.71 -13.22 1.87
C ALA A 347 20.76 -12.09 2.09
N GLY A 348 20.45 -11.04 2.87
CA GLY A 348 21.37 -9.91 3.09
C GLY A 348 21.63 -9.05 1.85
N ARG A 349 20.77 -9.12 0.82
CA ARG A 349 20.96 -8.45 -0.48
C ARG A 349 20.11 -7.19 -0.65
N LEU A 350 19.54 -6.65 0.42
CA LEU A 350 18.56 -5.57 0.32
C LEU A 350 19.19 -4.24 -0.10
N SER A 351 18.57 -3.54 -1.07
CA SER A 351 18.93 -2.18 -1.47
C SER A 351 18.24 -1.13 -0.60
N HIS A 352 18.49 0.16 -0.83
CA HIS A 352 17.58 1.17 -0.32
C HIS A 352 16.20 1.02 -0.99
N LEU A 353 15.13 1.44 -0.31
CA LEU A 353 13.76 1.32 -0.82
C LEU A 353 13.06 2.68 -0.81
N LEU A 354 12.47 3.05 -1.94
CA LEU A 354 11.52 4.17 -2.04
C LEU A 354 10.15 3.60 -2.35
N ILE A 355 9.22 3.66 -1.40
CA ILE A 355 7.93 2.99 -1.45
C ILE A 355 6.82 4.02 -1.68
N ASP A 356 6.27 4.03 -2.90
CA ASP A 356 5.09 4.79 -3.32
C ASP A 356 4.00 3.82 -3.76
N ARG A 357 3.37 3.19 -2.76
CA ARG A 357 2.22 2.31 -2.96
C ARG A 357 1.12 2.58 -1.95
N PHE A 358 -0.10 2.52 -2.46
CA PHE A 358 -1.31 2.54 -1.67
C PHE A 358 -1.82 1.10 -1.62
N ARG A 359 -1.84 0.50 -0.42
CA ARG A 359 -2.57 -0.75 -0.19
C ARG A 359 -3.49 -0.57 0.99
N PHE A 360 -4.65 -1.21 0.91
CA PHE A 360 -5.65 -1.22 1.96
C PHE A 360 -5.10 -1.86 3.26
N ASP A 361 -4.34 -2.94 3.13
CA ASP A 361 -3.68 -3.62 4.25
C ASP A 361 -2.48 -2.85 4.84
N SER A 362 -1.89 -1.90 4.11
CA SER A 362 -0.70 -1.17 4.57
C SER A 362 -0.97 -0.23 5.74
N PHE A 363 -2.23 -0.02 6.07
CA PHE A 363 -2.71 0.69 7.25
C PHE A 363 -3.29 -0.24 8.34
N SER A 364 -3.43 -1.53 8.02
CA SER A 364 -3.97 -2.55 8.90
C SER A 364 -2.82 -3.24 9.64
N THR A 365 -2.68 -2.93 10.93
CA THR A 365 -1.82 -3.70 11.83
C THR A 365 -2.62 -4.91 12.33
N GLU A 366 -2.13 -6.14 12.10
CA GLU A 366 -2.77 -7.33 12.69
C GLU A 366 -2.88 -7.18 14.22
N PRO A 367 -4.01 -7.56 14.86
CA PRO A 367 -4.22 -7.37 16.29
C PRO A 367 -3.24 -8.12 17.20
N ASP A 368 -2.72 -9.27 16.74
CA ASP A 368 -1.92 -10.20 17.55
C ASP A 368 -0.45 -10.32 17.08
N GLY A 369 -0.01 -9.46 16.16
CA GLY A 369 1.38 -9.36 15.70
C GLY A 369 2.00 -8.00 16.00
N ASP A 370 3.29 -7.82 15.75
CA ASP A 370 3.99 -6.53 15.94
C ASP A 370 3.52 -5.40 14.98
N GLY A 371 2.45 -5.65 14.21
CA GLY A 371 1.84 -4.74 13.24
C GLY A 371 2.72 -4.40 12.03
N THR A 372 3.96 -4.92 11.95
CA THR A 372 4.93 -4.58 10.91
C THR A 372 5.38 -5.75 10.05
N GLY A 373 5.07 -6.99 10.44
CA GLY A 373 5.49 -8.22 9.74
C GLY A 373 5.24 -8.25 8.23
N GLN A 374 4.25 -7.50 7.72
CA GLN A 374 3.93 -7.41 6.29
C GLN A 374 4.48 -6.14 5.61
N LEU A 375 4.90 -5.11 6.37
CA LEU A 375 5.37 -3.84 5.82
C LEU A 375 6.84 -3.94 5.42
N LEU A 376 7.19 -3.62 4.17
CA LEU A 376 8.60 -3.57 3.74
C LEU A 376 9.43 -2.51 4.48
N THR A 377 8.78 -1.53 5.12
CA THR A 377 9.45 -0.56 6.00
C THR A 377 10.16 -1.23 7.18
N ARG A 378 9.79 -2.47 7.55
CA ARG A 378 10.47 -3.28 8.58
C ARG A 378 11.92 -3.60 8.26
N PHE A 379 12.31 -3.51 6.99
CA PHE A 379 13.68 -3.79 6.60
C PHE A 379 14.60 -2.57 6.67
N GLY A 380 14.05 -1.38 6.91
CA GLY A 380 14.86 -0.16 7.05
C GLY A 380 15.51 -0.06 8.42
N GLN A 381 16.81 0.22 8.44
CA GLN A 381 17.53 0.69 9.63
C GLN A 381 17.27 2.18 9.87
N ARG A 382 17.14 2.95 8.78
CA ARG A 382 16.69 4.34 8.78
C ARG A 382 15.40 4.44 7.98
N VAL A 383 14.33 4.85 8.63
CA VAL A 383 12.99 4.92 8.04
C VAL A 383 12.54 6.37 7.96
N TYR A 384 12.13 6.82 6.78
CA TYR A 384 11.57 8.14 6.52
C TYR A 384 10.12 8.00 6.06
N LEU A 385 9.17 8.44 6.88
CA LEU A 385 7.73 8.40 6.60
C LEU A 385 7.24 9.78 6.16
N GLN A 386 6.67 9.87 4.97
CA GLN A 386 6.03 11.09 4.47
C GLN A 386 4.52 10.89 4.38
N PHE A 387 3.75 11.70 5.11
CA PHE A 387 2.29 11.66 5.12
C PHE A 387 1.74 12.85 4.33
N MET A 388 1.23 12.59 3.14
CA MET A 388 0.59 13.59 2.28
C MET A 388 -0.85 13.80 2.74
N VAL A 389 -1.13 15.01 3.24
CA VAL A 389 -2.47 15.48 3.62
C VAL A 389 -2.98 16.40 2.51
N THR A 390 -4.14 16.07 1.97
CA THR A 390 -4.80 16.84 0.92
C THR A 390 -6.30 16.78 1.19
N PRO A 391 -7.05 17.90 1.08
CA PRO A 391 -8.49 17.86 1.26
C PRO A 391 -9.16 16.87 0.29
N PRO A 392 -10.12 16.05 0.75
CA PRO A 392 -10.75 15.01 -0.08
C PRO A 392 -11.36 15.54 -1.38
N GLU A 393 -12.04 16.68 -1.34
CA GLU A 393 -12.60 17.36 -2.50
C GLU A 393 -11.54 17.71 -3.56
N GLU A 394 -10.35 18.15 -3.14
CA GLU A 394 -9.26 18.43 -4.08
C GLU A 394 -8.71 17.15 -4.71
N THR A 395 -8.73 16.02 -4.00
CA THR A 395 -8.28 14.75 -4.57
C THR A 395 -9.18 14.28 -5.73
N VAL A 396 -10.48 14.61 -5.69
CA VAL A 396 -11.43 14.34 -6.78
C VAL A 396 -11.05 15.12 -8.03
N GLU A 397 -10.87 16.44 -7.90
CA GLU A 397 -10.46 17.33 -8.99
C GLU A 397 -9.10 16.94 -9.58
N ARG A 398 -8.13 16.60 -8.72
CA ARG A 398 -6.79 16.17 -9.16
C ARG A 398 -6.82 14.81 -9.85
N ALA A 399 -7.68 13.89 -9.40
CA ALA A 399 -7.84 12.59 -10.04
C ALA A 399 -8.42 12.72 -11.45
N TRP A 400 -9.37 13.64 -11.66
CA TRP A 400 -9.91 13.94 -12.99
C TRP A 400 -8.83 14.42 -13.96
N LYS A 401 -8.05 15.43 -13.57
CA LYS A 401 -6.93 15.94 -14.37
C LYS A 401 -5.91 14.84 -14.69
N ARG A 402 -5.60 13.98 -13.71
CA ARG A 402 -4.72 12.81 -13.93
C ARG A 402 -5.36 11.78 -14.88
N GLY A 403 -6.68 11.64 -14.85
CA GLY A 403 -7.47 10.86 -15.79
C GLY A 403 -7.29 11.35 -17.22
N GLU A 404 -7.43 12.66 -17.44
CA GLU A 404 -7.24 13.31 -18.75
C GLU A 404 -5.78 13.19 -19.23
N GLU A 405 -4.80 13.50 -18.38
CA GLU A 405 -3.39 13.48 -18.75
C GLU A 405 -2.85 12.06 -19.01
N PHE A 406 -3.28 11.06 -18.23
CA PHE A 406 -2.63 9.73 -18.21
C PHE A 406 -3.56 8.54 -18.49
N GLY A 407 -4.86 8.76 -18.67
CA GLY A 407 -5.88 7.71 -18.83
C GLY A 407 -6.24 6.98 -17.54
N ARG A 408 -5.97 7.59 -16.38
CA ARG A 408 -6.14 6.95 -15.06
C ARG A 408 -7.33 7.52 -14.30
N TYR A 409 -8.52 7.26 -14.81
CA TYR A 409 -9.78 7.67 -14.19
C TYR A 409 -10.12 6.77 -12.98
N LYS A 410 -10.93 7.31 -12.06
CA LYS A 410 -11.48 6.61 -10.89
C LYS A 410 -12.88 7.15 -10.59
N ALA A 411 -13.75 6.32 -10.04
CA ALA A 411 -15.04 6.76 -9.53
C ALA A 411 -14.86 7.71 -8.33
N VAL A 412 -15.80 8.64 -8.14
CA VAL A 412 -15.75 9.62 -7.04
C VAL A 412 -15.83 8.91 -5.69
N GLU A 413 -16.75 7.96 -5.56
CA GLU A 413 -16.94 7.18 -4.34
C GLU A 413 -15.67 6.40 -3.98
N ASP A 414 -15.00 5.77 -4.95
CA ASP A 414 -13.70 5.10 -4.72
C ASP A 414 -12.64 6.08 -4.23
N LEU A 415 -12.59 7.30 -4.77
CA LEU A 415 -11.63 8.33 -4.34
C LEU A 415 -11.90 8.78 -2.90
N LEU A 416 -13.16 9.05 -2.55
CA LEU A 416 -13.54 9.47 -1.20
C LEU A 416 -13.37 8.33 -0.18
N ALA A 417 -13.70 7.10 -0.55
CA ALA A 417 -13.43 5.91 0.27
C ALA A 417 -11.93 5.73 0.55
N HIS A 418 -11.06 5.89 -0.47
CA HIS A 418 -9.61 5.87 -0.26
C HIS A 418 -9.11 6.99 0.66
N ASN A 419 -9.76 8.17 0.65
CA ASN A 419 -9.42 9.24 1.58
C ASN A 419 -9.77 8.84 3.02
N VAL A 420 -11.01 8.37 3.26
CA VAL A 420 -11.45 7.92 4.59
C VAL A 420 -10.48 6.89 5.15
N GLU A 421 -10.10 5.91 4.34
CA GLU A 421 -9.16 4.87 4.73
C GLU A 421 -7.77 5.43 5.03
N ALA A 422 -7.21 6.24 4.12
CA ALA A 422 -5.88 6.82 4.28
C ALA A 422 -5.81 7.60 5.61
N PHE A 423 -6.78 8.48 5.88
CA PHE A 423 -6.79 9.31 7.08
C PHE A 423 -7.15 8.53 8.35
N THR A 424 -7.89 7.42 8.24
CA THR A 424 -8.08 6.49 9.36
C THR A 424 -6.80 5.73 9.70
N GLY A 425 -6.04 5.34 8.68
CA GLY A 425 -4.81 4.56 8.80
C GLY A 425 -3.58 5.35 9.20
N MET A 426 -3.46 6.61 8.76
CA MET A 426 -2.31 7.48 8.99
C MET A 426 -1.90 7.58 10.47
N PRO A 427 -2.81 7.93 11.42
CA PRO A 427 -2.45 7.99 12.84
C PRO A 427 -1.93 6.66 13.40
N ARG A 428 -2.54 5.53 12.99
CA ARG A 428 -2.14 4.19 13.45
C ARG A 428 -0.72 3.88 12.99
N LEU A 429 -0.47 4.00 11.69
CA LEU A 429 0.86 3.78 11.11
C LEU A 429 1.90 4.72 11.71
N PHE A 430 1.55 6.00 11.89
CA PHE A 430 2.42 6.97 12.55
C PHE A 430 2.87 6.51 13.93
N PHE A 431 1.94 6.12 14.83
CA PHE A 431 2.31 5.68 16.17
C PHE A 431 3.07 4.34 16.18
N THR A 432 2.75 3.42 15.27
CA THR A 432 3.49 2.14 15.12
C THR A 432 4.98 2.38 14.90
N TRP A 433 5.34 3.40 14.13
CA TRP A 433 6.74 3.69 13.80
C TRP A 433 7.38 4.74 14.71
N ALA A 434 6.69 5.84 14.98
CA ALA A 434 7.25 6.96 15.75
C ALA A 434 7.67 6.55 17.17
N LEU A 435 7.11 5.48 17.73
CA LEU A 435 7.42 4.96 19.06
C LEU A 435 8.47 3.83 19.06
N ARG A 436 8.94 3.38 17.89
CA ARG A 436 10.01 2.38 17.79
C ARG A 436 11.31 2.91 18.40
N ARG A 437 12.07 2.02 19.02
CA ARG A 437 13.37 2.31 19.67
C ARG A 437 14.54 1.51 19.09
N ASP A 438 14.23 0.48 18.32
CA ASP A 438 15.18 -0.43 17.65
C ASP A 438 15.79 0.15 16.37
N ARG A 439 15.30 1.30 15.90
CA ARG A 439 15.74 1.93 14.64
C ARG A 439 15.47 3.42 14.59
N ALA A 440 16.16 4.13 13.70
CA ALA A 440 15.94 5.55 13.49
C ALA A 440 14.71 5.77 12.59
N VAL A 441 13.68 6.43 13.13
CA VAL A 441 12.45 6.76 12.40
C VAL A 441 12.28 8.27 12.36
N PHE A 442 12.23 8.79 11.14
CA PHE A 442 11.92 10.17 10.81
C PHE A 442 10.54 10.20 10.16
N PHE A 443 9.76 11.25 10.47
CA PHE A 443 8.44 11.40 9.87
C PHE A 443 8.14 12.87 9.58
N GLU A 444 7.28 13.08 8.59
CA GLU A 444 6.80 14.39 8.21
C GLU A 444 5.38 14.31 7.66
N PHE A 445 4.52 15.21 8.13
CA PHE A 445 3.20 15.46 7.59
C PHE A 445 3.30 16.67 6.65
N LEU A 446 2.81 16.51 5.43
CA LEU A 446 2.93 17.48 4.34
C LEU A 446 1.53 17.92 3.91
N ASP A 447 1.28 19.21 3.94
CA ASP A 447 0.08 19.82 3.36
C ASP A 447 0.35 20.08 1.88
N ASN A 448 -0.44 19.42 1.05
CA ASN A 448 -0.37 19.55 -0.39
C ASN A 448 -1.60 20.24 -0.99
N GLY A 449 -2.36 21.01 -0.20
CA GLY A 449 -3.37 21.97 -0.66
C GLY A 449 -2.79 23.22 -1.35
N VAL A 450 -1.54 23.14 -1.80
CA VAL A 450 -0.82 24.21 -2.49
C VAL A 450 -1.05 24.15 -4.01
N PRO A 451 -0.83 25.25 -4.76
CA PRO A 451 -0.93 25.25 -6.22
C PRO A 451 -0.05 24.17 -6.89
N LYS A 452 -0.48 23.67 -8.06
CA LYS A 452 0.30 22.68 -8.85
C LYS A 452 1.70 23.23 -9.13
N GLY A 453 2.73 22.44 -8.81
CA GLY A 453 4.14 22.82 -8.98
C GLY A 453 4.76 23.49 -7.76
N ALA A 454 3.96 23.99 -6.81
CA ALA A 454 4.48 24.52 -5.55
C ALA A 454 4.99 23.39 -4.64
N ARG A 455 5.96 23.73 -3.78
CA ARG A 455 6.45 22.83 -2.74
C ARG A 455 5.38 22.67 -1.64
N PRO A 456 5.05 21.44 -1.20
CA PRO A 456 4.13 21.23 -0.09
C PRO A 456 4.62 21.91 1.19
N LEU A 457 3.70 22.33 2.04
CA LEU A 457 4.03 22.94 3.33
C LEU A 457 4.21 21.85 4.40
N THR A 458 5.15 22.01 5.32
CA THR A 458 5.33 21.05 6.42
C THR A 458 4.27 21.28 7.50
N ILE A 459 3.37 20.34 7.76
CA ILE A 459 2.41 20.41 8.88
C ILE A 459 3.12 20.17 10.20
N ALA A 460 3.90 19.10 10.24
CA ALA A 460 4.64 18.67 11.41
C ALA A 460 5.74 17.68 11.00
N PHE A 461 6.78 17.57 11.79
CA PHE A 461 7.89 16.66 11.54
C PHE A 461 8.51 16.18 12.84
N GLY A 462 9.33 15.13 12.78
CA GLY A 462 9.99 14.65 13.99
C GLY A 462 10.82 13.40 13.79
N ARG A 463 11.33 12.91 14.94
CA ARG A 463 12.13 11.69 15.04
C ARG A 463 11.75 10.97 16.34
N ASN A 464 11.63 9.64 16.29
CA ASN A 464 11.48 8.72 17.44
C ASN A 464 10.99 9.37 18.75
N GLY A 465 9.67 9.47 18.96
CA GLY A 465 9.09 9.98 20.19
C GLY A 465 9.12 11.51 20.36
N GLU A 466 9.72 12.25 19.42
CA GLU A 466 9.75 13.71 19.41
C GLU A 466 9.12 14.28 18.14
N MET A 467 8.32 15.35 18.28
CA MET A 467 7.62 15.99 17.17
C MET A 467 7.57 17.50 17.32
N THR A 468 7.72 18.20 16.21
CA THR A 468 7.46 19.63 16.06
C THR A 468 6.23 19.83 15.19
N ILE A 469 5.27 20.60 15.68
CA ILE A 469 4.02 20.94 15.01
C ILE A 469 4.11 22.40 14.54
N LEU A 470 3.98 22.61 13.23
CA LEU A 470 3.91 23.93 12.61
C LEU A 470 2.47 24.35 12.31
N ASP A 471 1.58 23.36 12.11
CA ASP A 471 0.16 23.61 11.88
C ASP A 471 -0.74 22.60 12.60
N ALA A 472 -1.22 22.98 13.78
CA ALA A 472 -2.13 22.17 14.56
C ALA A 472 -3.51 22.02 13.90
N ARG A 473 -3.92 22.97 13.05
CA ARG A 473 -5.22 22.97 12.37
C ARG A 473 -5.29 21.84 11.35
N ALA A 474 -4.19 21.61 10.63
CA ALA A 474 -4.07 20.54 9.65
C ALA A 474 -4.06 19.15 10.32
N LEU A 475 -3.46 19.01 11.51
CA LEU A 475 -3.55 17.76 12.28
C LEU A 475 -4.98 17.45 12.73
N MET A 476 -5.77 18.48 13.09
CA MET A 476 -7.19 18.30 13.36
C MET A 476 -8.00 17.97 12.09
N ALA A 477 -7.59 18.47 10.93
CA ALA A 477 -8.23 18.18 9.66
C ALA A 477 -8.18 16.69 9.29
N ILE A 478 -7.10 15.99 9.66
CA ILE A 478 -6.98 14.53 9.46
C ILE A 478 -8.17 13.78 10.10
N GLU A 479 -8.59 14.18 11.30
CA GLU A 479 -9.75 13.57 12.00
C GLU A 479 -11.09 13.95 11.35
N ARG A 480 -11.16 15.07 10.60
CA ARG A 480 -12.34 15.39 9.80
C ARG A 480 -12.39 14.58 8.51
N TYR A 481 -11.26 14.40 7.82
CA TYR A 481 -11.21 13.72 6.53
C TYR A 481 -11.54 12.23 6.59
N ARG A 482 -11.46 11.61 7.77
CA ARG A 482 -11.99 10.26 8.04
C ARG A 482 -13.51 10.19 8.22
N ARG A 483 -14.21 11.33 8.27
CA ARG A 483 -15.65 11.48 8.52
C ARG A 483 -16.31 12.31 7.41
N ILE A 484 -16.11 11.87 6.17
CA ILE A 484 -16.69 12.50 4.98
C ILE A 484 -17.78 11.63 4.37
N ASP A 485 -18.70 12.25 3.62
CA ASP A 485 -19.73 11.55 2.86
C ASP A 485 -19.13 11.00 1.55
N ILE A 486 -18.96 9.69 1.45
CA ILE A 486 -18.43 9.03 0.24
C ILE A 486 -19.42 9.05 -0.93
N GLY A 487 -20.71 9.30 -0.66
CA GLY A 487 -21.75 9.44 -1.67
C GLY A 487 -21.89 10.87 -2.21
N ALA A 488 -20.99 11.79 -1.82
CA ALA A 488 -21.01 13.18 -2.28
C ALA A 488 -20.87 13.29 -3.81
N ARG A 489 -21.72 14.11 -4.42
CA ARG A 489 -21.72 14.36 -5.88
C ARG A 489 -21.21 15.75 -6.26
N ARG A 490 -20.83 16.55 -5.26
CA ARG A 490 -20.25 17.88 -5.40
C ARG A 490 -19.43 18.23 -4.16
N PRO A 491 -18.49 19.19 -4.23
CA PRO A 491 -17.58 19.51 -3.14
C PRO A 491 -18.27 19.85 -1.82
N GLU A 492 -19.40 20.55 -1.87
CA GLU A 492 -20.09 21.06 -0.67
C GLU A 492 -20.72 19.94 0.16
N GLU A 493 -20.88 18.75 -0.41
CA GLU A 493 -21.52 17.60 0.24
C GLU A 493 -20.54 16.74 1.03
N VAL A 494 -19.23 16.92 0.82
CA VAL A 494 -18.18 16.09 1.41
C VAL A 494 -18.20 16.15 2.94
N HIS A 495 -18.43 17.33 3.53
CA HIS A 495 -18.28 17.59 4.97
C HIS A 495 -19.61 17.83 5.70
N ARG A 496 -20.70 17.15 5.31
CA ARG A 496 -22.08 17.35 5.84
C ARG A 496 -22.25 17.26 7.38
N GLY A 497 -21.25 16.77 8.12
CA GLY A 497 -21.26 16.67 9.60
C GLY A 497 -20.74 17.90 10.37
N GLY A 498 -20.26 18.95 9.71
CA GLY A 498 -19.70 20.13 10.38
C GLY A 498 -18.44 19.84 11.20
N THR A 499 -17.97 20.82 11.98
CA THR A 499 -16.82 20.64 12.88
C THR A 499 -17.27 20.10 14.25
N GLU A 500 -16.66 19.02 14.72
CA GLU A 500 -16.87 18.47 16.06
C GLU A 500 -15.58 18.60 16.87
N PRO A 501 -15.36 19.70 17.62
CA PRO A 501 -14.05 20.06 18.17
C PRO A 501 -13.36 18.97 18.98
N GLU A 502 -14.10 18.22 19.81
CA GLU A 502 -13.55 17.16 20.65
C GLU A 502 -13.05 15.97 19.84
N ARG A 503 -13.75 15.62 18.77
CA ARG A 503 -13.39 14.51 17.88
C ARG A 503 -12.30 14.92 16.90
N ASP A 504 -12.36 16.14 16.37
CA ASP A 504 -11.32 16.75 15.54
C ASP A 504 -9.97 16.81 16.27
N ALA A 505 -9.99 16.97 17.59
CA ALA A 505 -8.80 17.04 18.43
C ALA A 505 -8.16 15.67 18.76
N ALA A 506 -8.81 14.55 18.42
CA ALA A 506 -8.43 13.22 18.92
C ALA A 506 -6.97 12.85 18.56
N PHE A 507 -6.56 13.05 17.31
CA PHE A 507 -5.19 12.76 16.88
C PHE A 507 -4.17 13.67 17.57
N LEU A 508 -4.41 14.97 17.62
CA LEU A 508 -3.54 15.95 18.27
C LEU A 508 -3.34 15.64 19.76
N ARG A 509 -4.43 15.32 20.47
CA ARG A 509 -4.37 14.90 21.89
C ARG A 509 -3.62 13.58 22.06
N ALA A 510 -3.80 12.63 21.14
CA ALA A 510 -3.06 11.38 21.16
C ALA A 510 -1.55 11.59 20.98
N ILE A 511 -1.13 12.53 20.12
CA ILE A 511 0.27 12.94 19.94
C ILE A 511 0.85 13.43 21.26
N LEU A 512 0.20 14.42 21.89
CA LEU A 512 0.66 15.01 23.15
C LEU A 512 0.77 13.99 24.28
N ARG A 513 -0.16 13.03 24.34
CA ARG A 513 -0.18 11.99 25.38
C ARG A 513 0.90 10.92 25.19
N ARG A 514 1.20 10.54 23.95
CA ARG A 514 2.04 9.37 23.65
C ARG A 514 3.50 9.73 23.38
N LEU A 515 3.76 10.90 22.81
CA LEU A 515 5.12 11.34 22.51
C LEU A 515 5.82 11.88 23.75
N LYS A 516 7.14 11.72 23.79
CA LYS A 516 7.98 12.22 24.89
C LYS A 516 8.04 13.74 24.84
N THR A 517 8.32 14.29 23.67
CA THR A 517 8.51 15.74 23.48
C THR A 517 7.66 16.21 22.32
N VAL A 518 6.87 17.25 22.53
CA VAL A 518 6.12 17.92 21.46
C VAL A 518 6.37 19.41 21.51
N ARG A 519 6.82 19.97 20.40
CA ARG A 519 7.07 21.40 20.22
C ARG A 519 6.01 21.98 19.30
N PHE A 520 5.55 23.20 19.59
CA PHE A 520 4.81 24.02 18.64
C PHE A 520 5.72 25.16 18.20
N ALA A 521 5.87 25.34 16.90
CA ALA A 521 6.74 26.35 16.33
C ALA A 521 6.05 27.14 15.23
N GLU A 522 6.42 28.42 15.10
CA GLU A 522 5.96 29.27 14.02
C GLU A 522 6.57 28.80 12.70
N ARG A 523 5.73 28.64 11.67
CA ARG A 523 6.13 28.10 10.37
C ARG A 523 7.26 28.90 9.73
N ASP A 524 7.14 30.22 9.67
CA ASP A 524 8.02 31.06 8.84
C ASP A 524 9.34 31.40 9.52
N SER A 525 9.41 31.31 10.86
CA SER A 525 10.64 31.62 11.61
C SER A 525 11.31 30.38 12.20
N GLY A 526 10.59 29.27 12.35
CA GLY A 526 11.06 28.10 13.09
C GLY A 526 11.14 28.30 14.60
N ARG A 527 10.67 29.44 15.14
CA ARG A 527 10.73 29.72 16.58
C ARG A 527 9.68 28.94 17.35
N VAL A 528 10.13 28.22 18.38
CA VAL A 528 9.29 27.39 19.25
C VAL A 528 8.59 28.28 20.26
N TYR A 529 7.27 28.19 20.35
CA TYR A 529 6.47 29.00 21.28
C TYR A 529 5.75 28.18 22.35
N ALA A 530 5.68 26.85 22.21
CA ALA A 530 5.22 25.98 23.29
C ALA A 530 5.94 24.64 23.26
N ARG A 531 6.26 24.11 24.44
CA ARG A 531 6.91 22.81 24.60
C ARG A 531 6.16 21.95 25.60
N PHE A 532 5.85 20.73 25.20
CA PHE A 532 5.28 19.68 26.03
C PHE A 532 6.29 18.58 26.29
N GLU A 533 6.36 18.15 27.54
CA GLU A 533 7.13 16.99 27.99
C GLU A 533 6.16 15.99 28.62
N ARG A 534 6.06 14.79 28.03
CA ARG A 534 5.17 13.71 28.47
C ARG A 534 3.72 14.19 28.68
N GLY A 535 3.22 14.98 27.74
CA GLY A 535 1.86 15.53 27.75
C GLY A 535 1.62 16.70 28.71
N ARG A 536 2.64 17.17 29.44
CA ARG A 536 2.54 18.37 30.28
C ARG A 536 3.22 19.55 29.61
N LEU A 537 2.55 20.70 29.64
CA LEU A 537 3.13 21.95 29.16
C LEU A 537 4.30 22.32 30.07
N ALA A 538 5.49 22.43 29.49
CA ALA A 538 6.76 22.57 30.21
C ALA A 538 7.38 23.96 30.05
N ALA A 539 7.12 24.66 28.94
CA ALA A 539 7.65 25.99 28.68
C ALA A 539 6.84 26.71 27.58
N LEU A 540 6.87 28.05 27.57
CA LEU A 540 6.09 28.90 26.67
C LEU A 540 6.84 30.18 26.27
N ASP A 541 6.62 30.65 25.04
CA ASP A 541 6.81 32.06 24.63
C ASP A 541 5.42 32.70 24.55
N ARG A 542 5.09 33.56 25.52
CA ARG A 542 3.77 34.18 25.64
C ARG A 542 3.47 35.17 24.52
N THR A 543 4.47 35.90 24.06
CA THR A 543 4.33 36.90 23.00
C THR A 543 3.97 36.24 21.69
N ARG A 544 4.68 35.17 21.31
CA ARG A 544 4.36 34.41 20.10
C ARG A 544 3.07 33.63 20.22
N LEU A 545 2.79 33.06 21.38
CA LEU A 545 1.51 32.38 21.61
C LEU A 545 0.32 33.31 21.38
N ALA A 546 0.40 34.56 21.85
CA ALA A 546 -0.63 35.58 21.61
C ALA A 546 -0.79 35.88 20.11
N ALA A 547 0.32 36.03 19.38
CA ALA A 547 0.29 36.21 17.93
C ALA A 547 -0.36 35.02 17.20
N MET A 548 -0.04 33.78 17.58
CA MET A 548 -0.62 32.59 16.98
C MET A 548 -2.13 32.44 17.23
N ARG A 549 -2.63 33.01 18.32
CA ARG A 549 -4.07 33.02 18.64
C ARG A 549 -4.87 34.07 17.88
N ALA A 550 -4.22 35.00 17.18
CA ALA A 550 -4.91 35.97 16.34
C ALA A 550 -5.73 35.29 15.22
N ASP A 551 -5.30 34.11 14.76
CA ASP A 551 -6.11 33.23 13.90
C ASP A 551 -7.09 32.39 14.74
N PRO A 552 -8.42 32.56 14.58
CA PRO A 552 -9.42 31.81 15.34
C PRO A 552 -9.33 30.29 15.15
N SER A 553 -8.91 29.82 13.98
CA SER A 553 -8.77 28.40 13.70
C SER A 553 -7.57 27.80 14.45
N MET A 554 -6.45 28.52 14.48
CA MET A 554 -5.28 28.14 15.28
C MET A 554 -5.59 28.22 16.78
N ALA A 555 -6.27 29.27 17.24
CA ALA A 555 -6.68 29.41 18.64
C ALA A 555 -7.50 28.20 19.13
N ARG A 556 -8.45 27.71 18.30
CA ARG A 556 -9.21 26.48 18.60
C ARG A 556 -8.30 25.25 18.69
N ALA A 557 -7.33 25.10 17.80
CA ALA A 557 -6.40 23.98 17.82
C ALA A 557 -5.47 24.01 19.05
N LEU A 558 -5.00 25.20 19.46
CA LEU A 558 -4.19 25.38 20.66
C LEU A 558 -5.00 25.10 21.94
N ALA A 559 -6.26 25.55 22.00
CA ALA A 559 -7.16 25.22 23.09
C ALA A 559 -7.41 23.70 23.17
N ALA A 560 -7.61 23.03 22.02
CA ALA A 560 -7.77 21.59 21.95
C ALA A 560 -6.54 20.79 22.41
N ALA A 561 -5.34 21.36 22.24
CA ALA A 561 -4.06 20.87 22.75
C ALA A 561 -3.85 21.11 24.27
N GLY A 562 -4.76 21.81 24.95
CA GLY A 562 -4.63 22.15 26.37
C GLY A 562 -3.83 23.43 26.65
N ILE A 563 -3.55 24.25 25.62
CA ILE A 563 -2.92 25.56 25.77
C ILE A 563 -4.04 26.61 25.90
N ALA A 564 -4.72 26.59 27.04
CA ALA A 564 -5.79 27.53 27.36
C ALA A 564 -5.24 28.85 27.93
N PRO A 565 -6.03 29.95 27.98
CA PRO A 565 -5.58 31.22 28.56
C PRO A 565 -5.07 31.09 30.01
N ARG A 566 -5.65 30.19 30.82
CA ARG A 566 -5.17 29.90 32.19
C ARG A 566 -3.77 29.26 32.24
N SER A 567 -3.33 28.61 31.16
CA SER A 567 -2.00 27.99 31.10
C SER A 567 -0.88 29.04 31.00
N GLU A 568 -1.20 30.29 30.65
CA GLU A 568 -0.24 31.40 30.50
C GLU A 568 0.11 32.07 31.82
N THR A 569 -0.81 32.01 32.78
CA THR A 569 -0.62 32.53 34.14
C THR A 569 0.17 31.57 35.05
N ALA A 570 0.45 30.36 34.57
CA ALA A 570 1.35 29.44 35.26
C ALA A 570 2.79 29.95 35.16
N ASP A 571 3.56 29.79 36.24
CA ASP A 571 4.99 30.12 36.31
C ASP A 571 5.80 29.09 35.51
N LEU A 572 5.76 29.24 34.18
CA LEU A 572 6.46 28.39 33.21
C LEU A 572 7.70 29.10 32.68
N PRO A 573 8.82 28.36 32.48
CA PRO A 573 10.02 28.87 31.83
C PRO A 573 9.73 29.52 30.47
N GLU A 574 10.45 30.60 30.19
CA GLU A 574 10.46 31.25 28.88
C GLU A 574 11.23 30.39 27.86
N LEU A 575 10.73 30.36 26.62
CA LEU A 575 11.35 29.64 25.51
C LEU A 575 12.13 30.60 24.60
N ASP A 576 13.40 30.28 24.35
CA ASP A 576 14.19 30.85 23.27
C ASP A 576 14.86 29.72 22.47
N GLU A 577 14.06 29.00 21.69
CA GLU A 577 14.48 27.90 20.82
C GLU A 577 14.08 28.21 19.38
N THR A 578 15.05 28.18 18.47
CA THR A 578 14.82 28.39 17.02
C THR A 578 15.31 27.17 16.26
N LEU A 579 14.42 26.60 15.44
CA LEU A 579 14.71 25.44 14.60
C LEU A 579 15.19 25.89 13.22
N ALA A 580 16.20 25.19 12.70
CA ALA A 580 16.82 25.46 11.41
C ALA A 580 16.49 24.33 10.40
N PRO A 581 15.79 24.62 9.29
CA PRO A 581 15.41 23.60 8.30
C PRO A 581 16.59 22.83 7.70
N GLU A 582 17.74 23.48 7.53
CA GLU A 582 18.98 22.90 6.97
C GLU A 582 19.53 21.75 7.81
N ASN A 583 19.30 21.78 9.13
CA ASN A 583 19.76 20.76 10.07
C ASN A 583 18.77 19.60 10.19
N LEU A 584 17.66 19.64 9.43
CA LEU A 584 16.54 18.72 9.57
C LEU A 584 16.21 18.02 8.25
N ALA A 585 15.83 16.75 8.37
CA ALA A 585 15.51 15.89 7.26
C ALA A 585 14.04 16.07 6.77
N THR A 586 13.61 17.32 6.56
CA THR A 586 12.26 17.67 6.10
C THR A 586 12.22 17.96 4.60
N LEU A 587 11.12 17.60 3.95
CA LEU A 587 10.83 17.80 2.53
C LEU A 587 9.98 19.04 2.27
N GLY A 588 9.06 19.40 3.16
CA GLY A 588 8.16 20.53 2.94
C GLY A 588 8.83 21.89 3.14
N ALA A 589 8.12 22.94 2.77
CA ALA A 589 8.55 24.32 3.00
C ALA A 589 8.16 24.80 4.40
N TRP A 590 9.14 25.31 5.13
CA TRP A 590 9.02 26.03 6.41
C TRP A 590 10.38 26.68 6.75
N GLY A 591 10.37 27.55 7.75
CA GLY A 591 11.52 28.36 8.18
C GLY A 591 11.70 29.62 7.33
N PRO A 592 12.69 30.46 7.68
CA PRO A 592 12.93 31.70 6.97
C PRO A 592 13.26 31.36 5.51
N ARG A 593 12.55 31.97 4.56
CA ARG A 593 12.89 31.84 3.15
C ARG A 593 14.33 32.30 3.01
N ALA A 594 15.24 31.39 2.64
CA ALA A 594 16.53 31.80 2.11
C ALA A 594 16.20 32.79 0.99
N ALA A 595 16.62 34.05 1.14
CA ALA A 595 16.56 34.99 0.04
C ALA A 595 17.23 34.27 -1.14
N ALA A 596 16.47 34.04 -2.20
CA ALA A 596 17.05 33.50 -3.42
C ALA A 596 18.22 34.43 -3.74
N ALA A 597 19.43 33.87 -3.76
CA ALA A 597 20.54 34.55 -4.39
C ALA A 597 20.09 34.74 -5.83
N ASP A 598 19.68 35.97 -6.14
CA ASP A 598 19.52 36.48 -7.48
C ASP A 598 20.93 36.43 -8.08
N THR A 599 21.33 35.26 -8.59
CA THR A 599 22.38 35.18 -9.60
C THR A 599 21.74 35.59 -10.92
N ASP A 600 21.43 36.88 -10.99
CA ASP A 600 21.48 37.62 -12.23
C ASP A 600 22.97 37.75 -12.59
N THR A 601 23.46 36.78 -13.36
CA THR A 601 24.68 36.95 -14.14
C THR A 601 24.38 36.43 -15.54
N ARG A 602 24.20 37.42 -16.42
CA ARG A 602 24.23 37.43 -17.88
C ARG A 602 25.02 36.32 -18.55
#